data_AF-A0A2V6X7U9-F1
#
_entry.id   AF-A0A2V6X7U9-F1
#
_cell.length_a   1.000
_cell.length_b   1.000
_cell.length_c   1.000
_cell.angle_alpha   90.00
_cell.angle_beta   90.00
_cell.angle_gamma   90.00
#
_symmetry.space_group_name_H-M   'P 1'
#
loop_
_entity.id
_entity.type
_entity.pdbx_description
1 polymer ?
#
loop_
_entity_poly.entity_id
_entity_poly.type
_entity_poly.pdbx_seq_one_letter_code
_entity_poly.pdbx_strand_id
1 'polypeptide(L)' 'MRRAAVEAGRNPDAIEITAQAPTEIAEIEALAKRGVSRVAVPVSGAAGLPAQVGTPDDVLRYGKDVIARLRD' A
#
# COMPACT_ATOMS: atom_id res chain seq x y z
N MET A 1 -2.87 11.84 14.40
CA MET A 1 -1.50 12.02 13.87
C MET A 1 -1.21 13.45 13.44
N ARG A 2 -1.98 14.04 12.51
CA ARG A 2 -1.76 15.43 12.04
C ARG A 2 -1.71 16.46 13.18
N ARG A 3 -2.66 16.42 14.11
CA ARG A 3 -2.65 17.27 15.31
C ARG A 3 -1.36 17.14 16.15
N ALA A 4 -0.94 15.91 16.43
CA ALA A 4 0.30 15.65 17.18
C ALA A 4 1.56 16.11 16.42
N ALA A 5 1.55 16.09 15.08
CA ALA A 5 2.64 16.66 14.29
C ALA A 5 2.70 18.19 14.43
N VAL A 6 1.54 18.87 14.37
CA VAL A 6 1.46 20.32 14.62
C VAL A 6 1.97 20.67 16.02
N GLU A 7 1.51 19.96 17.04
CA GLU A 7 1.94 20.16 18.43
C GLU A 7 3.45 19.93 18.62
N ALA A 8 4.05 19.05 17.80
CA ALA A 8 5.49 18.78 17.80
C ALA A 8 6.30 19.68 16.83
N GLY A 9 5.71 20.71 16.22
CA GLY A 9 6.39 21.59 15.27
C GLY A 9 6.81 20.92 13.95
N ARG A 10 6.18 19.79 13.58
CA ARG A 10 6.44 19.04 12.34
C ARG A 10 5.40 19.38 11.28
N ASN A 11 5.79 19.32 10.01
CA ASN A 11 4.85 19.50 8.90
C ASN A 11 3.83 18.33 8.87
N PRO A 12 2.53 18.57 9.13
CA PRO A 12 1.51 17.52 9.11
C PRO A 12 1.28 16.93 7.71
N ASP A 13 1.64 17.64 6.64
CA ASP A 13 1.50 17.17 5.27
C ASP A 13 2.65 16.26 4.82
N ALA A 14 3.73 16.19 5.60
CA ALA A 14 4.81 15.23 5.38
C ALA A 14 4.49 13.83 5.93
N ILE A 15 3.30 13.61 6.52
CA ILE A 15 2.90 12.30 7.04
C ILE A 15 2.47 11.40 5.90
N GLU A 16 3.20 10.31 5.70
CA GLU A 16 2.80 9.22 4.81
C GLU A 16 2.12 8.10 5.61
N ILE A 17 0.95 7.65 5.17
CA ILE A 17 0.28 6.48 5.73
C ILE A 17 0.53 5.30 4.79
N THR A 18 1.16 4.26 5.31
CA THR A 18 1.46 3.03 4.56
C THR A 18 0.71 1.83 5.13
N ALA A 19 0.35 0.88 4.28
CA ALA A 19 -0.27 -0.39 4.70
C ALA A 19 0.34 -1.59 3.96
N GLN A 20 0.07 -2.80 4.45
CA GLN A 20 0.30 -4.00 3.63
C GLN A 20 -0.74 -4.04 2.51
N ALA A 21 -0.33 -4.46 1.31
CA ALA A 21 -1.25 -4.61 0.20
C ALA A 21 -2.24 -5.75 0.52
N PRO A 22 -3.56 -5.51 0.47
CA PRO A 22 -4.55 -6.59 0.41
C PRO A 22 -4.42 -7.34 -0.91
N THR A 23 -5.03 -8.52 -1.00
CA THR A 23 -5.06 -9.32 -2.24
C THR A 23 -6.05 -8.77 -3.26
N GLU A 24 -7.13 -8.16 -2.79
CA GLU A 24 -8.19 -7.63 -3.64
C GLU A 24 -7.91 -6.18 -4.06
N ILE A 25 -7.94 -5.93 -5.38
CA ILE A 25 -7.68 -4.60 -5.94
C ILE A 25 -8.65 -3.54 -5.40
N ALA A 26 -9.93 -3.89 -5.23
CA ALA A 26 -10.95 -3.00 -4.70
C ALA A 26 -10.65 -2.55 -3.25
N GLU A 27 -9.95 -3.39 -2.47
CA GLU A 27 -9.52 -3.02 -1.12
C GLU A 27 -8.34 -2.05 -1.16
N ILE A 28 -7.44 -2.15 -2.15
CA ILE A 28 -6.38 -1.16 -2.38
C ILE A 28 -6.99 0.22 -2.68
N GLU A 29 -8.01 0.29 -3.54
CA GLU A 29 -8.73 1.52 -3.84
C GLU A 29 -9.44 2.09 -2.60
N ALA A 30 -10.02 1.23 -1.77
CA ALA A 30 -10.64 1.64 -0.50
C ALA A 30 -9.62 2.22 0.49
N LEU A 31 -8.40 1.66 0.54
CA LEU A 31 -7.29 2.22 1.33
C LEU A 31 -6.86 3.59 0.81
N ALA A 32 -6.77 3.78 -0.50
CA ALA A 32 -6.43 5.07 -1.11
C ALA A 32 -7.46 6.15 -0.71
N LYS A 33 -8.77 5.85 -0.78
CA LYS A 33 -9.85 6.75 -0.33
C LYS A 33 -9.76 7.13 1.16
N ARG A 34 -9.09 6.31 1.98
CA ARG A 34 -8.86 6.54 3.41
C ARG A 34 -7.54 7.27 3.71
N GLY A 35 -6.79 7.68 2.67
CA GLY A 35 -5.56 8.45 2.80
C GLY A 35 -4.29 7.61 2.93
N VAL A 36 -4.35 6.30 2.64
CA VAL A 36 -3.13 5.50 2.47
C VAL A 36 -2.45 5.92 1.17
N SER A 37 -1.18 6.29 1.27
CA SER A 37 -0.40 6.82 0.15
C SER A 37 0.43 5.74 -0.56
N ARG A 38 0.72 4.64 0.13
CA ARG A 38 1.53 3.53 -0.39
C ARG A 38 1.13 2.21 0.25
N VAL A 39 1.18 1.15 -0.55
CA VAL A 39 1.07 -0.23 -0.05
C VAL A 39 2.38 -0.99 -0.25
N ALA A 40 2.73 -1.84 0.71
CA ALA A 40 3.84 -2.78 0.61
C ALA A 40 3.31 -4.15 0.16
N VAL A 41 3.84 -4.67 -0.96
CA VAL A 41 3.42 -5.96 -1.50
C VAL A 41 4.19 -7.08 -0.80
N PRO A 42 3.51 -8.04 -0.13
CA PRO A 42 4.20 -9.10 0.59
C PRO A 42 4.94 -10.06 -0.36
N VAL A 43 6.26 -10.17 -0.17
CA VAL A 43 7.09 -11.20 -0.86
C VAL A 43 7.14 -12.53 -0.11
N SER A 44 6.75 -12.50 1.17
CA SER A 44 6.55 -13.67 2.01
C SER A 44 5.25 -13.50 2.78
N GLY A 45 4.65 -14.60 3.21
CA GLY A 45 3.50 -14.54 4.09
C GLY A 45 3.86 -13.86 5.42
N ALA A 46 2.94 -13.05 5.94
CA ALA A 46 3.03 -12.44 7.26
C ALA A 46 1.66 -12.54 7.95
N ALA A 47 1.53 -12.07 9.20
CA ALA A 47 0.33 -12.17 10.04
C ALA A 47 -1.01 -12.01 9.27
N GLY A 48 -1.61 -13.13 8.85
CA GLY A 48 -2.89 -13.18 8.14
C GLY A 48 -2.90 -12.78 6.66
N LEU A 49 -1.74 -12.49 6.06
CA LEU A 49 -1.63 -12.06 4.66
C LEU A 49 -0.74 -13.05 3.87
N PRO A 50 -1.24 -13.63 2.76
CA PRO A 50 -0.44 -14.50 1.92
C PRO A 50 0.65 -13.72 1.20
N ALA A 51 1.73 -14.40 0.82
CA ALA A 51 2.68 -13.85 -0.15
C ALA A 51 1.95 -13.58 -1.47
N GLN A 52 2.16 -12.40 -2.06
CA GLN A 52 1.59 -12.04 -3.36
C GLN A 52 2.62 -12.13 -4.48
N VAL A 53 3.91 -11.99 -4.15
CA VAL A 53 5.01 -12.00 -5.12
C VAL A 53 6.13 -12.89 -4.58
N GLY A 54 6.17 -14.16 -4.99
CA GLY A 54 7.19 -15.12 -4.53
C GLY A 54 8.36 -15.27 -5.49
N THR A 55 8.20 -14.86 -6.75
CA THR A 55 9.17 -15.04 -7.82
C THR A 55 9.30 -13.78 -8.69
N PRO A 56 10.37 -13.64 -9.48
CA PRO A 56 10.49 -12.54 -10.46
C PRO A 56 9.32 -12.49 -11.46
N ASP A 57 8.80 -13.65 -11.88
CA ASP A 57 7.65 -13.71 -12.80
C ASP A 57 6.36 -13.18 -12.14
N ASP A 58 6.19 -13.39 -10.84
CA ASP A 58 5.07 -12.81 -10.10
C ASP A 58 5.15 -11.27 -10.06
N VAL A 59 6.36 -10.69 -10.00
CA VAL A 59 6.54 -9.23 -10.09
C VAL A 59 6.01 -8.71 -11.43
N LEU A 60 6.36 -9.40 -12.52
CA LEU A 60 5.93 -9.02 -13.88
C LEU A 60 4.41 -9.14 -14.03
N ARG A 61 3.82 -10.21 -13.49
CA ARG A 61 2.36 -10.40 -13.48
C ARG A 61 1.67 -9.30 -12.65
N TYR A 62 2.16 -9.04 -11.45
CA TYR A 62 1.63 -8.00 -10.56
C TYR A 62 1.67 -6.61 -11.23
N GLY A 63 2.76 -6.30 -11.93
CA GLY A 63 2.89 -5.07 -12.70
C GLY A 63 1.82 -4.91 -13.79
N LYS A 64 1.49 -6.00 -14.50
CA LYS A 64 0.51 -5.99 -15.60
C LYS A 64 -0.94 -5.99 -15.11
N ASP A 65 -1.23 -6.75 -14.07
CA ASP A 65 -2.61 -7.04 -13.68
C ASP A 65 -3.11 -6.10 -12.58
N VAL A 66 -2.21 -5.64 -11.72
CA VAL A 66 -2.54 -4.77 -10.58
C VAL A 66 -2.08 -3.34 -10.82
N ILE A 67 -0.76 -3.13 -11.01
CA ILE A 67 -0.21 -1.77 -11.12
C ILE A 67 -0.77 -1.07 -12.35
N ALA A 68 -0.80 -1.72 -13.52
CA ALA A 68 -1.33 -1.09 -14.73
C ALA A 68 -2.82 -0.74 -14.63
N ARG A 69 -3.60 -1.50 -13.84
CA ARG A 69 -5.02 -1.22 -13.60
C ARG A 69 -5.26 -0.04 -12.66
N LEU A 70 -4.37 0.15 -11.69
CA LEU A 70 -4.43 1.22 -10.69
C LEU A 70 -3.67 2.48 -11.12
N ARG A 71 -3.01 2.43 -12.27
CA ARG A 71 -2.30 3.57 -12.84
C ARG A 71 -3.32 4.41 -13.61
N ASP A 72 -3.59 5.62 -13.12
CA ASP A 72 -4.30 6.66 -13.86
C ASP A 72 -3.61 6.97 -15.21
#